data_AF-A0A950CXT1-F1
#
_entry.id   AF-A0A950CXT1-F1
#
_cell.length_a   1.000
_cell.length_b   1.000
_cell.length_c   1.000
_cell.angle_alpha   90.00
_cell.angle_beta   90.00
_cell.angle_gamma   90.00
#
_symmetry.space_group_name_H-M   'P 1'
#
loop_
_entity.id
_entity.type
_entity.pdbx_description
1 polymer ?
#
loop_
_entity_poly.entity_id
_entity_poly.type
_entity_poly.pdbx_seq_one_letter_code
_entity_poly.pdbx_strand_id
1 'polypeptide(L)'
;MSPTWQPVDNPNAIATKTRINDEVDFFRVVHIPSMFYGRSIATGSVYMVCNAYGNAGIQRVLVDDGRGRLYVSGSMTRAISGENFSGLKWNKVGNVFYNEGLIVITDPSMYDFGDIGLNSNASLYPDTLQIAFSGQEKITTKVFQCRVGAGQANGSNNPTFSSLNLDPKSQFYNKYIVKNSPPTTWISAVGIYNEDHKLVAIAKLASPIRKREKDKLLIRLRHDF
;
A
#
# COMPACT_ATOMS: atom_id res chain seq x y z
N MET A 1 -7.28 -12.05 0.56
CA MET A 1 -8.64 -11.84 0.05
C MET A 1 -8.79 -10.36 -0.22
N SER A 2 -8.83 -9.96 -1.47
CA SER A 2 -9.05 -8.55 -1.87
C SER A 2 -10.48 -8.14 -1.51
N PRO A 3 -10.70 -6.91 -1.01
CA PRO A 3 -12.04 -6.45 -0.68
C PRO A 3 -12.86 -6.28 -1.97
N THR A 4 -13.97 -6.99 -2.08
CA THR A 4 -15.01 -6.77 -3.08
C THR A 4 -15.95 -5.69 -2.56
N TRP A 5 -15.81 -4.45 -3.05
CA TRP A 5 -16.76 -3.39 -2.76
C TRP A 5 -17.99 -3.54 -3.66
N GLN A 6 -19.18 -3.49 -3.06
CA GLN A 6 -20.46 -3.42 -3.76
C GLN A 6 -21.14 -2.11 -3.35
N PRO A 7 -21.47 -1.20 -4.30
CA PRO A 7 -22.25 -0.02 -3.98
C PRO A 7 -23.66 -0.45 -3.59
N VAL A 8 -24.01 -0.30 -2.30
CA VAL A 8 -25.38 -0.49 -1.80
C VAL A 8 -26.08 0.86 -1.55
N ASP A 9 -25.44 1.97 -1.93
CA ASP A 9 -25.94 3.32 -1.69
C ASP A 9 -26.63 3.88 -2.94
N ASN A 10 -27.94 4.13 -2.80
CA ASN A 10 -28.84 4.91 -3.66
C ASN A 10 -28.39 5.15 -5.13
N PRO A 11 -28.97 4.45 -6.14
CA PRO A 11 -28.56 4.53 -7.54
C PRO A 11 -28.73 5.91 -8.20
N ASN A 12 -29.41 6.85 -7.54
CA ASN A 12 -29.62 8.21 -8.06
C ASN A 12 -28.46 9.19 -7.78
N ALA A 13 -27.39 8.78 -7.08
CA ALA A 13 -26.34 9.70 -6.66
C ALA A 13 -25.28 10.02 -7.75
N ILE A 14 -25.21 9.31 -8.88
CA ILE A 14 -24.21 9.58 -9.93
C ILE A 14 -24.80 9.29 -11.32
N ALA A 15 -25.49 10.27 -11.93
CA ALA A 15 -25.70 10.35 -13.38
C ALA A 15 -26.26 11.72 -13.79
N THR A 16 -25.42 12.75 -13.89
CA THR A 16 -25.85 13.98 -14.58
C THR A 16 -25.73 13.77 -16.09
N LYS A 17 -26.81 13.30 -16.73
CA LYS A 17 -26.94 13.22 -18.19
C LYS A 17 -27.00 14.65 -18.76
N THR A 18 -25.96 15.08 -19.47
CA THR A 18 -26.01 16.35 -20.22
C THR A 18 -26.23 16.03 -21.70
N ARG A 19 -27.34 16.51 -22.29
CA ARG A 19 -27.65 16.35 -23.72
C ARG A 19 -27.12 17.54 -24.50
N ILE A 20 -26.39 17.31 -25.58
CA ILE A 20 -26.08 18.32 -26.61
C ILE A 20 -26.31 17.68 -27.98
N ASN A 21 -27.28 18.20 -28.75
CA ASN A 21 -27.48 17.98 -30.19
C ASN A 21 -27.82 16.56 -30.72
N ASP A 22 -28.80 15.86 -30.14
CA ASP A 22 -29.36 14.59 -30.68
C ASP A 22 -28.37 13.44 -30.98
N GLU A 23 -27.10 13.62 -30.68
CA GLU A 23 -26.06 12.61 -30.63
C GLU A 23 -25.72 12.39 -29.16
N VAL A 24 -25.81 11.13 -28.71
CA VAL A 24 -25.71 10.85 -27.28
C VAL A 24 -24.26 10.63 -26.87
N ASP A 25 -23.54 11.73 -26.70
CA ASP A 25 -22.24 11.74 -26.04
C ASP A 25 -22.41 11.47 -24.55
N PHE A 26 -22.47 10.18 -24.20
CA PHE A 26 -22.47 9.74 -22.81
C PHE A 26 -21.02 9.54 -22.36
N PHE A 27 -20.62 10.28 -21.33
CA PHE A 27 -19.44 9.91 -20.54
C PHE A 27 -19.88 9.52 -19.13
N ARG A 28 -19.33 8.43 -18.61
CA ARG A 28 -19.54 8.00 -17.23
C ARG A 28 -18.30 8.25 -16.41
N VAL A 29 -18.53 8.69 -15.18
CA VAL A 29 -17.47 8.86 -14.18
C VAL A 29 -17.82 7.98 -13.00
N VAL A 30 -16.91 7.07 -12.67
CA VAL A 30 -16.94 6.30 -11.43
C VAL A 30 -15.90 6.91 -10.50
N HIS A 31 -16.35 7.40 -9.36
CA HIS A 31 -15.49 7.89 -8.31
C HIS A 31 -15.37 6.84 -7.22
N ILE A 32 -14.14 6.40 -6.97
CA ILE A 32 -13.77 5.52 -5.87
C ILE A 32 -13.24 6.43 -4.75
N PRO A 33 -13.84 6.42 -3.55
CA PRO A 33 -13.31 7.18 -2.42
C PRO A 33 -11.92 6.71 -1.97
N SER A 34 -11.07 7.64 -1.54
CA SER A 34 -9.70 7.36 -1.09
C SER A 34 -9.59 6.38 0.06
N MET A 35 -10.64 6.23 0.88
CA MET A 35 -10.70 5.23 1.94
C MET A 35 -10.55 3.77 1.44
N PHE A 36 -10.83 3.51 0.16
CA PHE A 36 -10.74 2.15 -0.40
C PHE A 36 -9.39 1.82 -1.04
N TYR A 37 -8.61 2.83 -1.46
CA TYR A 37 -7.32 2.61 -2.12
C TYR A 37 -6.12 3.19 -1.37
N GLY A 38 -6.35 3.93 -0.29
CA GLY A 38 -5.29 4.61 0.46
C GLY A 38 -4.78 5.83 -0.30
N ARG A 39 -3.56 5.74 -0.83
CA ARG A 39 -2.91 6.87 -1.53
C ARG A 39 -3.17 6.89 -3.03
N SER A 40 -3.18 5.73 -3.69
CA SER A 40 -3.50 5.60 -5.11
C SER A 40 -3.98 4.19 -5.44
N ILE A 41 -4.78 4.05 -6.48
CA ILE A 41 -5.10 2.75 -7.06
C ILE A 41 -3.83 2.17 -7.72
N ALA A 42 -3.57 0.88 -7.52
CA ALA A 42 -2.46 0.19 -8.15
C ALA A 42 -2.67 0.16 -9.68
N THR A 43 -1.65 0.58 -10.42
CA THR A 43 -1.65 0.56 -11.88
C THR A 43 -1.90 -0.84 -12.42
N GLY A 44 -2.85 -1.00 -13.34
CA GLY A 44 -3.15 -2.28 -14.01
C GLY A 44 -4.02 -3.21 -13.17
N SER A 45 -4.50 -2.75 -12.01
CA SER A 45 -5.31 -3.57 -11.10
C SER A 45 -6.81 -3.40 -11.31
N VAL A 46 -7.24 -2.38 -12.06
CA VAL A 46 -8.66 -2.09 -12.25
C VAL A 46 -9.29 -3.10 -13.19
N TYR A 47 -10.32 -3.75 -12.68
CA TYR A 47 -11.11 -4.76 -13.37
C TYR A 47 -12.59 -4.50 -13.07
N MET A 48 -13.39 -4.24 -14.11
CA MET A 48 -14.81 -3.95 -13.95
C MET A 48 -15.65 -4.91 -14.76
N VAL A 49 -16.78 -5.30 -14.19
CA VAL A 49 -17.69 -6.26 -14.77
C VAL A 49 -19.10 -5.72 -14.63
N CYS A 50 -19.87 -5.77 -15.71
CA CYS A 50 -21.31 -5.51 -15.65
C CYS A 50 -22.04 -6.43 -16.62
N ASN A 51 -23.33 -6.65 -16.39
CA ASN A 51 -24.19 -7.29 -17.39
C ASN A 51 -24.57 -6.27 -18.47
N ALA A 52 -24.78 -6.72 -19.70
CA ALA A 52 -25.18 -5.86 -20.80
C ALA A 52 -26.69 -5.60 -20.82
N TYR A 53 -27.10 -4.41 -21.27
CA TYR A 53 -28.49 -4.01 -21.36
C TYR A 53 -29.31 -4.97 -22.22
N GLY A 54 -30.44 -5.43 -21.68
CA GLY A 54 -31.45 -6.19 -22.41
C GLY A 54 -31.12 -7.67 -22.66
N ASN A 55 -29.93 -8.16 -22.30
CA ASN A 55 -29.63 -9.59 -22.30
C ASN A 55 -28.65 -9.94 -21.19
N ALA A 56 -29.21 -10.49 -20.12
CA ALA A 56 -28.47 -10.77 -18.91
C ALA A 56 -27.52 -11.98 -18.96
N GLY A 57 -27.44 -12.65 -20.12
CA GLY A 57 -26.38 -13.64 -20.40
C GLY A 57 -25.09 -13.03 -20.96
N ILE A 58 -25.07 -11.73 -21.28
CA ILE A 58 -23.89 -11.05 -21.83
C ILE A 58 -23.23 -10.23 -20.75
N GLN A 59 -21.94 -10.48 -20.51
CA GLN A 59 -21.13 -9.78 -19.53
C GLN A 59 -20.11 -8.87 -20.25
N ARG A 60 -20.08 -7.59 -19.87
CA ARG A 60 -19.02 -6.64 -20.24
C ARG A 60 -17.91 -6.72 -19.22
N VAL A 61 -16.68 -6.80 -19.71
CA VAL A 61 -15.49 -6.75 -18.86
C VAL A 61 -14.58 -5.64 -19.35
N LEU A 62 -14.26 -4.72 -18.45
CA LEU A 62 -13.31 -3.63 -18.69
C LEU A 62 -12.04 -3.88 -17.87
N VAL A 63 -10.89 -3.80 -18.53
CA VAL A 63 -9.58 -4.10 -17.99
C VAL A 63 -8.64 -2.93 -18.23
N ASP A 64 -7.93 -2.54 -17.19
CA ASP A 64 -6.89 -1.52 -17.25
C ASP A 64 -5.57 -2.05 -17.79
N ASP A 65 -4.88 -1.25 -18.61
CA ASP A 65 -3.55 -1.58 -19.17
C ASP A 65 -2.38 -1.18 -18.26
N GLY A 66 -2.66 -0.54 -17.13
CA GLY A 66 -1.65 -0.04 -16.19
C GLY A 66 -0.97 1.26 -16.63
N ARG A 67 -1.43 1.86 -17.73
CA ARG A 67 -0.98 3.16 -18.24
C ARG A 67 -2.12 4.17 -18.27
N GLY A 68 -3.17 3.93 -17.49
CA GLY A 68 -4.33 4.80 -17.35
C GLY A 68 -5.31 4.70 -18.52
N ARG A 69 -5.23 3.66 -19.36
CA ARG A 69 -6.21 3.40 -20.42
C ARG A 69 -7.03 2.18 -20.06
N LEU A 70 -8.34 2.31 -20.24
CA LEU A 70 -9.30 1.26 -19.98
C LEU A 70 -9.74 0.62 -21.30
N TYR A 71 -9.75 -0.69 -21.34
CA TYR A 71 -10.05 -1.48 -22.52
C TYR A 71 -11.18 -2.46 -22.25
N VAL A 72 -11.91 -2.83 -23.30
CA VAL A 72 -12.81 -3.99 -23.23
C VAL A 72 -11.98 -5.26 -23.38
N SER A 73 -12.08 -6.18 -22.42
CA SER A 73 -11.47 -7.50 -22.56
C SER A 73 -12.50 -8.50 -23.07
N GLY A 74 -12.32 -8.94 -24.32
CA GLY A 74 -13.06 -10.07 -24.87
C GLY A 74 -14.53 -9.77 -25.22
N SER A 75 -14.97 -10.50 -26.24
CA SER A 75 -16.23 -10.45 -27.00
C SER A 75 -17.36 -9.57 -26.46
N MET A 76 -17.53 -8.40 -27.07
CA MET A 76 -18.85 -7.82 -27.25
C MET A 76 -19.25 -7.90 -28.72
N THR A 77 -20.50 -8.31 -28.90
CA THR A 77 -21.34 -8.09 -30.07
C THR A 77 -21.28 -9.19 -31.12
N ARG A 78 -22.26 -10.10 -31.00
CA ARG A 78 -22.93 -10.67 -32.18
C ARG A 78 -23.32 -9.49 -33.07
N ALA A 79 -22.78 -9.45 -34.29
CA ALA A 79 -23.12 -8.44 -35.29
C ALA A 79 -24.64 -8.30 -35.37
N ILE A 80 -25.13 -7.07 -35.24
CA ILE A 80 -26.37 -6.72 -35.94
C ILE A 80 -25.94 -6.77 -37.41
N SER A 81 -26.39 -7.82 -38.12
CA SER A 81 -26.09 -8.19 -39.51
C SER A 81 -24.69 -8.76 -39.85
N GLY A 82 -24.62 -10.09 -40.01
CA GLY A 82 -24.01 -10.70 -41.20
C GLY A 82 -22.49 -10.77 -41.37
N GLU A 83 -21.65 -10.19 -40.52
CA GLU A 83 -20.19 -10.22 -40.74
C GLU A 83 -19.43 -11.25 -39.88
N ASN A 84 -18.54 -12.01 -40.52
CA ASN A 84 -17.64 -12.97 -39.87
C ASN A 84 -16.65 -12.23 -38.96
N PHE A 85 -16.76 -12.41 -37.66
CA PHE A 85 -15.94 -11.68 -36.70
C PHE A 85 -14.56 -12.32 -36.51
N SER A 86 -13.50 -11.56 -36.80
CA SER A 86 -12.19 -11.74 -36.15
C SER A 86 -12.25 -11.00 -34.82
N GLY A 87 -12.09 -11.71 -33.70
CA GLY A 87 -12.23 -11.17 -32.34
C GLY A 87 -11.59 -9.79 -32.14
N LEU A 88 -12.30 -8.87 -31.49
CA LEU A 88 -11.84 -7.49 -31.31
C LEU A 88 -10.55 -7.41 -30.49
N LYS A 89 -9.56 -6.73 -31.10
CA LYS A 89 -8.37 -6.15 -30.49
C LYS A 89 -8.79 -5.11 -29.44
N TRP A 90 -8.13 -5.11 -28.28
CA TRP A 90 -8.02 -4.04 -27.28
C TRP A 90 -8.61 -2.68 -27.69
N ASN A 91 -9.95 -2.52 -27.62
CA ASN A 91 -10.60 -1.25 -27.92
C ASN A 91 -10.58 -0.37 -26.67
N LYS A 92 -10.01 0.84 -26.79
CA LYS A 92 -9.93 1.78 -25.67
C LYS A 92 -11.30 2.39 -25.46
N VAL A 93 -11.84 2.26 -24.25
CA VAL A 93 -13.16 2.79 -23.91
C VAL A 93 -13.16 3.90 -22.85
N GLY A 94 -12.01 4.13 -22.24
CA GLY A 94 -11.90 5.11 -21.17
C GLY A 94 -10.50 5.27 -20.63
N ASN A 95 -10.43 5.93 -19.49
CA ASN A 95 -9.22 6.26 -18.76
C ASN A 95 -9.38 6.03 -17.25
N VAL A 96 -8.27 5.70 -16.59
CA VAL A 96 -8.18 5.54 -15.14
C VAL A 96 -7.18 6.57 -14.58
N PHE A 97 -7.63 7.34 -13.61
CA PHE A 97 -6.85 8.33 -12.87
C PHE A 97 -6.55 7.76 -11.48
N TYR A 98 -5.38 7.11 -11.36
CA TYR A 98 -5.05 6.28 -10.20
C TYR A 98 -4.94 7.06 -8.89
N ASN A 99 -4.45 8.29 -8.92
CA ASN A 99 -4.24 9.09 -7.70
C ASN A 99 -5.53 9.74 -7.22
N GLU A 100 -6.43 10.04 -8.16
CA GLU A 100 -7.71 10.71 -7.91
C GLU A 100 -8.83 9.71 -7.60
N GLY A 101 -8.61 8.42 -7.87
CA GLY A 101 -9.64 7.40 -7.74
C GLY A 101 -10.77 7.54 -8.76
N LEU A 102 -10.50 8.14 -9.92
CA LEU A 102 -11.51 8.37 -10.95
C LEU A 102 -11.33 7.39 -12.10
N ILE A 103 -12.43 6.79 -12.54
CA ILE A 103 -12.49 6.01 -13.77
C ILE A 103 -13.49 6.69 -14.69
N VAL A 104 -13.04 7.05 -15.88
CA VAL A 104 -13.85 7.77 -16.87
C VAL A 104 -14.04 6.90 -18.08
N ILE A 105 -15.29 6.58 -18.41
CA ILE A 105 -15.68 5.82 -19.60
C ILE A 105 -16.26 6.83 -20.58
N THR A 106 -15.64 6.95 -21.75
CA THR A 106 -15.97 7.97 -22.75
C THR A 106 -16.53 7.37 -24.04
N ASP A 107 -16.43 6.06 -24.21
CA ASP A 107 -16.88 5.40 -25.44
C ASP A 107 -18.41 5.30 -25.49
N PRO A 108 -19.08 5.81 -26.56
CA PRO A 108 -20.53 5.77 -26.68
C PRO A 108 -21.12 4.35 -26.73
N SER A 109 -20.35 3.34 -27.16
CA SER A 109 -20.79 1.93 -27.15
C SER A 109 -20.98 1.38 -25.73
N MET A 110 -20.47 2.10 -24.72
CA MET A 110 -20.62 1.77 -23.32
C MET A 110 -21.77 2.50 -22.65
N TYR A 111 -22.73 3.10 -23.39
CA TYR A 111 -23.83 3.94 -22.84
C TYR A 111 -24.70 3.31 -21.75
N ASP A 112 -24.61 2.00 -21.52
CA ASP A 112 -25.40 1.20 -20.59
C ASP A 112 -24.57 0.51 -19.49
N PHE A 113 -23.24 0.64 -19.53
CA PHE A 113 -22.32 0.12 -18.53
C PHE A 113 -22.63 0.62 -17.10
N GLY A 114 -23.08 -0.29 -16.23
CA GLY A 114 -23.40 0.04 -14.83
C GLY A 114 -24.76 0.71 -14.61
N ASP A 115 -25.65 0.70 -15.60
CA ASP A 115 -27.05 1.08 -15.39
C ASP A 115 -27.77 0.03 -14.53
N ILE A 116 -28.59 0.48 -13.57
CA ILE A 116 -29.29 -0.39 -12.60
C ILE A 116 -30.79 -0.22 -12.82
N GLY A 117 -31.49 -1.30 -13.16
CA GLY A 117 -32.96 -1.32 -13.21
C GLY A 117 -33.58 -1.23 -14.61
N LEU A 118 -32.78 -1.42 -15.66
CA LEU A 118 -33.28 -1.53 -17.04
C LEU A 118 -33.49 -2.99 -17.48
N ASN A 119 -33.12 -3.96 -16.65
CA ASN A 119 -33.42 -5.36 -16.88
C ASN A 119 -34.87 -5.68 -16.48
N SER A 120 -35.71 -5.94 -17.48
CA SER A 120 -37.05 -6.49 -17.31
C SER A 120 -37.09 -7.86 -16.61
N ASN A 121 -35.92 -8.49 -16.41
CA ASN A 121 -35.73 -9.79 -15.73
C ASN A 121 -34.78 -9.70 -14.52
N ALA A 122 -34.80 -8.60 -13.76
CA ALA A 122 -33.93 -8.37 -12.59
C ALA A 122 -33.95 -9.51 -11.53
N SER A 123 -34.99 -10.35 -11.51
CA SER A 123 -35.12 -11.51 -10.62
C SER A 123 -34.21 -12.69 -11.00
N LEU A 124 -33.92 -12.90 -12.29
CA LEU A 124 -33.04 -14.00 -12.74
C LEU A 124 -31.57 -13.56 -12.83
N TYR A 125 -31.32 -12.27 -13.05
CA TYR A 125 -29.99 -11.73 -13.22
C TYR A 125 -29.90 -10.33 -12.60
N PRO A 126 -29.41 -10.21 -11.37
CA PRO A 126 -29.27 -8.90 -10.73
C PRO A 126 -28.25 -8.05 -11.51
N ASP A 127 -28.63 -6.81 -11.83
CA ASP A 127 -27.69 -5.80 -12.33
C ASP A 127 -26.60 -5.61 -11.27
N THR A 128 -25.42 -6.16 -11.55
CA THR A 128 -24.30 -6.10 -10.64
C THR A 128 -23.12 -5.49 -11.38
N LEU A 129 -22.99 -4.17 -11.25
CA LEU A 129 -21.71 -3.51 -11.49
C LEU A 129 -20.75 -3.97 -10.40
N GLN A 130 -19.72 -4.69 -10.79
CA GLN A 130 -18.65 -5.13 -9.90
C GLN A 130 -17.35 -4.44 -10.33
N ILE A 131 -16.67 -3.85 -9.34
CA ILE A 131 -15.40 -3.16 -9.55
C ILE A 131 -14.39 -3.79 -8.59
N ALA A 132 -13.31 -4.31 -9.14
CA ALA A 132 -12.17 -4.84 -8.41
C ALA A 132 -10.94 -4.00 -8.72
N PHE A 133 -10.18 -3.67 -7.68
CA PHE A 133 -8.92 -2.93 -7.78
C PHE A 133 -8.06 -3.26 -6.57
N SER A 134 -6.76 -2.95 -6.66
CA SER A 134 -5.84 -2.98 -5.52
C SER A 134 -5.47 -1.56 -5.12
N GLY A 135 -5.53 -1.24 -3.83
CA GLY A 135 -5.01 0.02 -3.30
C GLY A 135 -3.51 -0.01 -3.06
N GLN A 136 -2.88 1.16 -3.05
CA GLN A 136 -1.49 1.35 -2.63
C GLN A 136 -1.42 2.40 -1.51
N GLU A 137 -0.81 1.99 -0.39
CA GLU A 137 -0.49 2.84 0.75
C GLU A 137 1.02 3.06 0.77
N LYS A 138 1.47 4.31 0.91
CA LYS A 138 2.90 4.61 1.11
C LYS A 138 3.18 4.84 2.58
N ILE A 139 3.74 3.81 3.23
CA ILE A 139 4.24 3.94 4.61
C ILE A 139 5.64 4.56 4.55
N THR A 140 5.82 5.71 5.20
CA THR A 140 7.13 6.37 5.24
C THR A 140 7.93 5.82 6.40
N THR A 141 9.07 5.21 6.09
CA THR A 141 9.97 4.64 7.09
C THR A 141 11.23 5.48 7.23
N LYS A 142 11.59 5.86 8.46
CA LYS A 142 12.94 6.35 8.80
C LYS A 142 13.81 5.18 9.26
N VAL A 143 15.02 5.08 8.70
CA VAL A 143 16.01 4.08 9.10
C VAL A 143 17.24 4.78 9.69
N PHE A 144 17.53 4.51 10.96
CA PHE A 144 18.74 4.99 11.62
C PHE A 144 19.78 3.87 11.62
N GLN A 145 20.96 4.16 11.07
CA GLN A 145 22.08 3.23 11.04
C GLN A 145 23.13 3.67 12.07
N CYS A 146 23.17 2.98 13.21
CA CYS A 146 24.19 3.20 14.22
C CYS A 146 25.35 2.22 13.98
N ARG A 147 26.52 2.73 13.61
CA ARG A 147 27.75 1.96 13.47
C ARG A 147 28.54 2.06 14.76
N VAL A 148 28.85 0.92 15.37
CA VAL A 148 29.70 0.81 16.55
C VAL A 148 30.99 0.13 16.12
N GLY A 149 32.09 0.89 16.13
CA GLY A 149 33.41 0.41 15.75
C GLY A 149 34.07 -0.49 16.80
N ALA A 150 35.27 -0.97 16.46
CA ALA A 150 36.16 -1.59 17.44
C ALA A 150 36.57 -0.54 18.48
N GLY A 151 36.67 -0.93 19.75
CA GLY A 151 36.97 -0.05 20.89
C GLY A 151 35.80 0.84 21.35
N GLN A 152 34.70 0.92 20.59
CA GLN A 152 33.52 1.72 20.94
C GLN A 152 32.49 0.89 21.72
N ALA A 153 31.75 1.58 22.60
CA ALA A 153 30.68 1.03 23.44
C ALA A 153 31.12 -0.18 24.30
N ASN A 154 32.37 -0.16 24.78
CA ASN A 154 32.95 -1.18 25.66
C ASN A 154 32.95 -0.77 27.15
N GLY A 155 32.18 0.26 27.50
CA GLY A 155 31.90 0.66 28.89
C GLY A 155 30.46 0.32 29.29
N SER A 156 30.21 0.16 30.58
CA SER A 156 28.87 -0.06 31.12
C SER A 156 28.65 0.79 32.36
N ASN A 157 27.44 1.32 32.50
CA ASN A 157 26.99 2.02 33.70
C ASN A 157 26.48 1.05 34.78
N ASN A 158 26.56 -0.27 34.54
CA ASN A 158 26.26 -1.25 35.57
C ASN A 158 27.31 -1.15 36.70
N PRO A 159 26.91 -0.93 37.96
CA PRO A 159 27.84 -0.83 39.09
C PRO A 159 28.79 -2.03 39.23
N THR A 160 28.39 -3.22 38.77
CA THR A 160 29.23 -4.42 38.82
C THR A 160 30.25 -4.52 37.69
N PHE A 161 30.23 -3.59 36.73
CA PHE A 161 31.14 -3.62 35.57
C PHE A 161 32.60 -3.38 35.95
N SER A 162 32.84 -2.58 37.00
CA SER A 162 34.15 -2.33 37.57
C SER A 162 34.11 -2.61 39.06
N SER A 163 34.84 -3.62 39.51
CA SER A 163 35.01 -3.86 40.95
C SER A 163 36.18 -3.05 41.47
N LEU A 164 36.00 -2.52 42.70
CA LEU A 164 37.08 -1.91 43.45
C LEU A 164 37.67 -2.98 44.36
N ASN A 165 38.90 -3.41 44.06
CA ASN A 165 39.64 -4.23 45.00
C ASN A 165 40.41 -3.31 45.95
N LEU A 166 40.07 -3.39 47.24
CA LEU A 166 40.85 -2.82 48.32
C LEU A 166 41.76 -3.94 48.82
N ASP A 167 43.07 -3.82 48.64
CA ASP A 167 44.02 -4.74 49.27
C ASP A 167 44.05 -4.43 50.79
N PRO A 168 43.53 -5.31 51.65
CA PRO A 168 43.44 -5.06 53.09
C PRO A 168 44.82 -4.96 53.78
N LYS A 169 45.90 -5.35 53.10
CA LYS A 169 47.26 -5.42 53.65
C LYS A 169 48.20 -4.30 53.16
N SER A 170 47.75 -3.44 52.25
CA SER A 170 48.57 -2.34 51.74
C SER A 170 48.43 -1.10 52.64
N GLN A 171 49.52 -0.65 53.26
CA GLN A 171 49.58 0.62 54.02
C GLN A 171 49.43 1.87 53.12
N PHE A 172 49.42 1.65 51.80
CA PHE A 172 49.08 2.61 50.78
C PHE A 172 47.86 2.06 50.05
N TYR A 173 46.68 2.64 50.27
CA TYR A 173 45.44 2.28 49.58
C TYR A 173 45.57 2.50 48.06
N ASN A 174 46.25 1.59 47.38
CA ASN A 174 46.42 1.67 45.94
C ASN A 174 45.13 1.18 45.29
N LYS A 175 44.23 2.13 45.03
CA LYS A 175 42.93 1.93 44.42
C LYS A 175 43.09 1.60 42.94
N TYR A 176 43.10 0.31 42.57
CA TYR A 176 43.10 -0.09 41.16
C TYR A 176 41.72 -0.63 40.74
N ILE A 177 41.25 -0.13 39.59
CA ILE A 177 40.00 -0.59 38.98
C ILE A 177 40.30 -1.91 38.27
N VAL A 178 39.71 -3.01 38.76
CA VAL A 178 39.75 -4.27 38.04
C VAL A 178 38.60 -4.27 37.04
N LYS A 179 38.92 -4.11 35.76
CA LYS A 179 37.99 -4.39 34.67
C LYS A 179 37.97 -5.91 34.45
N ASN A 180 36.82 -6.47 34.11
CA ASN A 180 36.77 -7.83 33.56
C ASN A 180 37.77 -7.92 32.40
N SER A 181 38.62 -8.95 32.40
CA SER A 181 39.67 -9.13 31.39
C SER A 181 39.39 -10.41 30.60
N PRO A 182 39.01 -10.34 29.31
CA PRO A 182 38.80 -9.14 28.50
C PRO A 182 37.46 -8.44 28.81
N PRO A 183 37.36 -7.10 28.67
CA PRO A 183 36.12 -6.38 28.96
C PRO A 183 35.05 -6.72 27.93
N THR A 184 34.04 -7.45 28.37
CA THR A 184 32.84 -7.76 27.59
C THR A 184 31.68 -6.91 28.09
N THR A 185 30.99 -6.26 27.15
CA THR A 185 29.79 -5.46 27.39
C THR A 185 28.60 -6.02 26.64
N TRP A 186 27.40 -5.67 27.07
CA TRP A 186 26.17 -6.04 26.40
C TRP A 186 25.37 -4.78 26.08
N ILE A 187 25.07 -4.59 24.81
CA ILE A 187 24.21 -3.49 24.36
C ILE A 187 22.77 -3.95 24.56
N SER A 188 22.04 -3.33 25.48
CA SER A 188 20.64 -3.65 25.79
C SER A 188 19.65 -2.65 25.20
N ALA A 189 20.06 -1.40 25.00
CA ALA A 189 19.24 -0.35 24.42
C ALA A 189 20.10 0.66 23.65
N VAL A 190 19.46 1.37 22.72
CA VAL A 190 20.06 2.46 21.94
C VAL A 190 19.23 3.72 22.17
N GLY A 191 19.85 4.78 22.67
CA GLY A 191 19.24 6.10 22.78
C GLY A 191 19.49 6.93 21.53
N ILE A 192 18.47 7.60 21.01
CA ILE A 192 18.54 8.56 19.92
C ILE A 192 18.46 9.96 20.51
N TYR A 193 19.44 10.80 20.19
CA TYR A 193 19.55 12.18 20.68
C TYR A 193 19.40 13.16 19.53
N ASN A 194 18.86 14.36 19.80
CA ASN A 194 18.82 15.47 18.84
C ASN A 194 20.15 16.26 18.84
N GLU A 195 20.20 17.33 18.04
CA GLU A 195 21.37 18.22 17.92
C GLU A 195 21.74 18.92 19.25
N ASP A 196 20.75 19.17 20.11
CA ASP A 196 20.96 19.75 21.46
C ASP A 196 21.37 18.70 22.52
N HIS A 197 21.70 17.47 22.11
CA HIS A 197 21.99 16.35 23.01
C HIS A 197 20.84 15.93 23.95
N LYS A 198 19.59 16.24 23.60
CA LYS A 198 18.40 15.77 24.31
C LYS A 198 17.94 14.42 23.77
N LEU A 199 17.57 13.52 24.67
CA LEU A 199 17.07 12.19 24.32
C LEU A 199 15.68 12.30 23.68
N VAL A 200 15.52 11.76 22.47
CA VAL A 200 14.27 11.78 21.69
C VAL A 200 13.59 10.42 21.70
N ALA A 201 14.36 9.33 21.66
CA ALA A 201 13.81 7.98 21.66
C ALA A 201 14.77 6.95 22.28
N ILE A 202 14.22 5.86 22.80
CA ILE A 202 14.98 4.69 23.27
C ILE A 202 14.47 3.44 22.54
N ALA A 203 15.37 2.76 21.83
CA ALA A 203 15.11 1.45 21.27
C ALA A 203 15.67 0.36 22.19
N LYS A 204 14.81 -0.45 22.80
CA LYS A 204 15.24 -1.62 23.60
C LYS A 204 15.38 -2.84 22.69
N LEU A 205 16.46 -3.59 22.88
CA LEU A 205 16.70 -4.84 22.17
C LEU A 205 16.00 -5.98 22.90
N ALA A 206 15.39 -6.92 22.15
CA ALA A 206 14.74 -8.10 22.72
C ALA A 206 15.74 -9.00 23.49
N SER A 207 17.00 -9.00 23.08
CA SER A 207 18.09 -9.66 23.77
C SER A 207 19.35 -8.80 23.67
N PRO A 208 20.07 -8.56 24.78
CA PRO A 208 21.27 -7.75 24.74
C PRO A 208 22.35 -8.36 23.83
N ILE A 209 22.96 -7.54 22.97
CA ILE A 209 24.00 -7.98 22.03
C ILE A 209 25.35 -7.91 22.72
N ARG A 210 26.05 -9.04 22.81
CA ARG A 210 27.42 -9.09 23.35
C ARG A 210 28.39 -8.32 22.43
N LYS A 211 29.22 -7.47 23.02
CA LYS A 211 30.22 -6.63 22.36
C LYS A 211 31.59 -6.79 23.04
N ARG A 212 32.58 -7.31 22.31
CA ARG A 212 34.01 -7.28 22.69
C ARG A 212 34.70 -6.07 22.06
N GLU A 213 35.92 -5.78 22.50
CA GLU A 213 36.70 -4.65 22.00
C GLU A 213 36.97 -4.72 20.49
N LYS A 214 37.34 -5.89 19.99
CA LYS A 214 37.60 -6.13 18.56
C LYS A 214 36.35 -6.20 17.67
N ASP A 215 35.18 -6.41 18.26
CA ASP A 215 33.95 -6.63 17.49
C ASP A 215 33.46 -5.29 16.90
N LYS A 216 32.83 -5.34 15.72
CA LYS A 216 32.14 -4.22 15.08
C LYS A 216 30.65 -4.57 14.96
N LEU A 217 29.77 -3.61 15.20
CA LEU A 217 28.32 -3.82 15.14
C LEU A 217 27.67 -2.73 14.27
N LEU A 218 26.64 -3.13 13.53
CA LEU A 218 25.72 -2.22 12.85
C LEU A 218 24.32 -2.47 13.40
N ILE A 219 23.77 -1.48 14.10
CA ILE A 219 22.41 -1.52 14.59
C ILE A 219 21.54 -0.70 13.64
N ARG A 220 20.56 -1.36 13.01
CA ARG A 220 19.57 -0.73 12.13
C ARG A 220 18.27 -0.57 12.89
N LEU A 221 17.90 0.67 13.20
CA LEU A 221 16.61 0.99 13.82
C LEU A 221 15.66 1.44 12.73
N ARG A 222 14.47 0.85 12.70
CA ARG A 222 13.39 1.20 11.77
C ARG A 222 12.27 1.86 12.54
N HIS A 223 11.84 3.04 12.09
CA HIS A 223 10.69 3.74 12.63
C HIS A 223 9.71 4.04 11.50
N ASP A 224 8.52 3.48 11.60
CA ASP A 224 7.42 3.67 10.65
C ASP A 224 6.43 4.66 11.28
N PHE A 225 5.97 5.66 10.50
CA PHE A 225 4.97 6.66 10.91
C PHE A 225 4.12 7.09 9.71
#